data_AF-E1ZZN0-F1
#
_entry.id   AF-E1ZZN0-F1
#
_cell.length_a   1.000
_cell.length_b   1.000
_cell.length_c   1.000
_cell.angle_alpha   90.00
_cell.angle_beta   90.00
_cell.angle_gamma   90.00
#
_symmetry.space_group_name_H-M   'P 1'
#
loop_
_entity.id
_entity.type
_entity.pdbx_description
1 polymer ?
#
loop_
_entity_poly.entity_id
_entity_poly.type
_entity_poly.pdbx_seq_one_letter_code
_entity_poly.pdbx_strand_id
1 'polypeptide(L)' 'SVTSFELWHKKPASIEHLKSFACQAYVHVLRQKRAKFDAKAWKGILIGYGPSDKMYRIYDPQRQRVEVVRDVKF' A
#
# COMPACT_ATOMS: atom_id res chain seq x y z
N SER A 1 -21.40 -7.25 18.03
CA SER A 1 -20.13 -7.70 18.64
C SER A 1 -19.13 -6.57 18.56
N VAL A 2 -18.53 -6.17 19.67
CA VAL A 2 -17.49 -5.11 19.70
C VAL A 2 -16.14 -5.79 19.55
N THR A 3 -15.27 -5.26 18.70
CA THR A 3 -13.93 -5.82 18.49
C THR A 3 -13.02 -5.52 19.68
N SER A 4 -12.04 -6.39 19.95
CA SER A 4 -11.05 -6.14 21.01
C SER A 4 -10.30 -4.81 20.81
N PHE A 5 -10.11 -4.39 19.55
CA PHE A 5 -9.54 -3.09 19.19
C PHE A 5 -10.44 -1.94 19.67
N GLU A 6 -11.74 -2.01 19.41
CA GLU A 6 -12.70 -0.99 19.85
C GLU A 6 -12.78 -0.87 21.36
N LEU A 7 -12.72 -2.00 22.08
CA LEU A 7 -12.71 -2.03 23.55
C LEU A 7 -11.47 -1.33 24.12
N TRP A 8 -10.30 -1.55 23.51
CA TRP A 8 -9.03 -1.00 24.00
C TRP A 8 -8.82 0.46 23.62
N HIS A 9 -9.14 0.82 22.37
CA HIS A 9 -8.86 2.14 21.80
C HIS A 9 -10.05 3.10 21.86
N LYS A 10 -11.23 2.63 22.32
CA LYS A 10 -12.48 3.41 22.38
C LYS A 10 -12.85 4.09 21.06
N LYS A 11 -12.38 3.52 19.94
CA LYS A 11 -12.58 4.02 18.58
C LYS A 11 -12.86 2.84 17.65
N PRO A 12 -13.79 2.97 16.68
CA PRO A 12 -13.97 1.97 15.63
C PRO A 12 -12.66 1.69 14.89
N ALA A 13 -12.39 0.41 14.62
CA ALA A 13 -11.28 0.01 13.78
C ALA A 13 -11.51 0.55 12.36
N SER A 14 -10.55 1.31 11.82
CA SER A 14 -10.63 1.71 10.42
C SER A 14 -10.18 0.55 9.54
N ILE A 15 -11.09 0.09 8.67
CA ILE A 15 -10.84 -0.98 7.70
C ILE A 15 -10.43 -0.40 6.34
N GLU A 16 -10.40 0.93 6.19
CA GLU A 16 -10.13 1.60 4.91
C GLU A 16 -8.78 1.23 4.29
N HIS A 17 -7.80 0.92 5.14
CA HIS A 17 -6.46 0.47 4.72
C HIS A 17 -6.44 -0.99 4.23
N LEU A 18 -7.45 -1.81 4.58
CA LEU A 18 -7.49 -3.21 4.16
C LEU A 18 -7.88 -3.30 2.69
N LYS A 19 -7.14 -4.12 1.97
CA LYS A 19 -7.34 -4.43 0.56
C LYS A 19 -7.27 -5.94 0.36
N SER A 20 -7.90 -6.42 -0.70
CA SER A 20 -7.81 -7.83 -1.08
C SER A 20 -6.38 -8.22 -1.37
N PHE A 21 -5.98 -9.40 -0.89
CA PHE A 21 -4.67 -9.96 -1.20
C PHE A 21 -4.50 -10.15 -2.71
N ALA A 22 -3.29 -9.95 -3.21
CA ALA A 22 -2.95 -10.03 -4.63
C ALA A 22 -3.71 -9.03 -5.54
N CYS A 23 -4.29 -7.97 -4.97
CA CYS A 23 -4.90 -6.92 -5.78
C CYS A 23 -3.86 -6.09 -6.53
N GLN A 24 -4.29 -5.48 -7.61
CA GLN A 24 -3.47 -4.56 -8.38
C GLN A 24 -3.23 -3.27 -7.59
N ALA A 25 -2.01 -2.79 -7.62
CA ALA A 25 -1.58 -1.57 -6.94
C ALA A 25 -0.80 -0.68 -7.91
N TYR A 26 -0.95 0.63 -7.76
CA TYR A 26 -0.19 1.64 -8.50
C TYR A 26 0.61 2.48 -7.50
N VAL A 27 1.92 2.31 -7.52
CA VAL A 27 2.83 2.98 -6.59
C VAL A 27 3.29 4.29 -7.19
N HIS A 28 3.13 5.38 -6.46
CA HIS A 28 3.52 6.70 -6.94
C HIS A 28 5.04 6.84 -7.05
N VAL A 29 5.52 7.37 -8.18
CA VAL A 29 6.91 7.77 -8.35
C VAL A 29 7.05 9.23 -7.98
N LEU A 30 7.95 9.57 -7.06
CA LEU A 30 8.20 10.96 -6.65
C LEU A 30 8.62 11.82 -7.86
N ARG A 31 8.17 13.07 -7.89
CA ARG A 31 8.49 14.01 -8.99
C ARG A 31 10.00 14.20 -9.18
N GLN A 32 10.78 14.14 -8.11
CA GLN A 32 12.25 14.25 -8.14
C GLN A 32 12.93 13.08 -8.88
N LYS A 33 12.25 11.93 -8.98
CA LYS A 33 12.76 10.72 -9.65
C LYS A 33 12.22 10.58 -11.07
N ARG A 34 11.63 11.64 -11.64
CA ARG A 34 10.96 11.64 -12.95
C ARG A 34 11.46 12.78 -13.82
N ALA A 35 11.76 12.47 -15.08
CA ALA A 35 11.95 13.45 -16.15
C ALA A 35 10.61 13.88 -16.76
N LYS A 36 10.67 14.88 -17.66
CA LYS A 36 9.49 15.30 -18.43
C LYS A 36 9.02 14.11 -19.28
N PHE A 37 7.73 13.77 -19.16
CA PHE A 37 7.06 12.61 -19.78
C PHE A 37 7.25 11.24 -19.12
N ASP A 38 7.96 11.14 -18.00
CA ASP A 38 8.02 9.86 -17.26
C ASP A 38 6.67 9.49 -16.61
N ALA A 39 6.41 8.19 -16.54
CA ALA A 39 5.23 7.63 -15.89
C ALA A 39 5.15 8.07 -14.42
N LYS A 40 3.96 8.49 -13.96
CA LYS A 40 3.75 8.98 -12.58
C LYS A 40 3.65 7.87 -11.54
N ALA A 41 3.48 6.62 -11.98
CA ALA A 41 3.32 5.46 -11.13
C ALA A 41 3.77 4.21 -11.87
N TRP A 42 4.13 3.16 -11.12
CA TRP A 42 4.36 1.83 -11.65
C TRP A 42 3.32 0.85 -11.08
N LYS A 43 3.04 -0.21 -11.85
CA LYS A 43 2.05 -1.23 -11.50
C LYS A 43 2.71 -2.35 -10.71
N GLY A 44 2.12 -2.70 -9.58
CA GLY A 44 2.55 -3.80 -8.71
C GLY A 44 1.36 -4.59 -8.18
N ILE A 45 1.66 -5.55 -7.31
CA ILE A 45 0.68 -6.45 -6.70
C ILE A 45 0.80 -6.37 -5.17
N LEU A 46 -0.32 -6.21 -4.47
CA LEU A 46 -0.32 -6.25 -3.01
C LEU A 46 -0.04 -7.65 -2.49
N ILE A 47 1.04 -7.80 -1.73
CA ILE A 47 1.37 -9.08 -1.07
C ILE A 47 1.32 -9.00 0.45
N GLY A 48 1.07 -7.81 1.02
CA GLY A 48 0.88 -7.67 2.46
C GLY A 48 1.03 -6.23 2.94
N TYR A 49 1.03 -6.09 4.26
CA TYR A 49 1.13 -4.81 4.94
C TYR A 49 2.55 -4.63 5.51
N GLY A 50 2.99 -3.38 5.56
CA GLY A 50 4.26 -3.00 6.16
C GLY A 50 4.17 -2.87 7.69
N PRO A 51 5.26 -2.45 8.35
CA PRO A 51 5.33 -2.35 9.80
C PRO A 51 4.50 -1.19 10.40
N SER A 52 3.86 -0.38 9.57
CA SER A 52 3.05 0.78 9.98
C SER A 52 1.74 0.79 9.21
N ASP A 53 0.68 1.32 9.82
CA ASP A 53 -0.71 1.34 9.35
C ASP A 53 -0.95 1.90 7.94
N LYS A 54 0.07 2.53 7.33
CA LYS A 54 0.00 3.14 5.99
C LYS A 54 1.11 2.66 5.06
N MET A 55 1.74 1.54 5.35
CA MET A 55 2.75 0.93 4.49
C MET A 55 2.23 -0.37 3.92
N TYR A 56 2.56 -0.61 2.66
CA TYR A 56 2.17 -1.80 1.91
C TYR A 56 3.42 -2.48 1.38
N ARG A 57 3.40 -3.81 1.33
CA ARG A 57 4.40 -4.63 0.65
C ARG A 57 3.87 -4.90 -0.75
N ILE A 58 4.47 -4.28 -1.74
CA ILE A 58 4.07 -4.39 -3.13
C ILE A 58 5.14 -5.17 -3.89
N TYR A 59 4.72 -6.21 -4.59
CA TYR A 59 5.56 -6.94 -5.52
C TYR A 59 5.61 -6.21 -6.86
N ASP A 60 6.83 -5.90 -7.31
CA ASP A 60 7.12 -5.38 -8.64
C ASP A 60 7.48 -6.56 -9.56
N PRO A 61 6.62 -6.91 -10.54
CA PRO A 61 6.88 -8.03 -11.45
C PRO A 61 8.01 -7.73 -12.45
N GLN A 62 8.32 -6.46 -12.74
CA GLN A 62 9.39 -6.08 -13.66
C GLN A 62 10.76 -6.23 -13.00
N ARG A 63 10.86 -5.84 -11.73
CA ARG A 63 12.10 -5.92 -10.94
C ARG A 63 12.24 -7.19 -10.11
N GLN A 64 11.21 -8.04 -10.11
CA GLN A 64 11.12 -9.29 -9.35
C GLN A 64 11.47 -9.11 -7.86
N ARG A 65 10.98 -8.02 -7.26
CA ARG A 65 11.28 -7.68 -5.85
C ARG A 65 10.08 -7.12 -5.13
N VAL A 66 10.13 -7.16 -3.81
CA VAL A 66 9.12 -6.59 -2.93
C VAL A 66 9.62 -5.24 -2.42
N GLU A 67 8.82 -4.21 -2.60
CA GLU A 67 9.07 -2.88 -2.04
C GLU A 67 8.06 -2.55 -0.94
N VAL A 68 8.54 -1.96 0.16
CA VAL A 68 7.68 -1.41 1.20
C VAL A 68 7.42 0.06 0.85
N VAL A 69 6.18 0.37 0.53
CA VAL A 69 5.78 1.68 -0.02
C VAL A 69 4.56 2.22 0.70
N ARG A 70 4.51 3.56 0.83
CA ARG A 70 3.41 4.26 1.52
C ARG A 70 2.38 4.82 0.54
N ASP A 71 2.85 5.42 -0.55
CA ASP A 71 2.00 6.11 -1.51
C ASP A 71 1.56 5.17 -2.64
N VAL A 72 0.42 4.52 -2.41
CA VAL A 72 -0.15 3.50 -3.29
C VAL A 72 -1.61 3.81 -3.55
N LYS A 73 -2.02 3.72 -4.82
CA LYS A 73 -3.42 3.68 -5.22
C LYS A 73 -3.79 2.25 -5.60
N PHE A 74 -4.87 1.76 -5.03
CA PHE A 74 -5.48 0.47 -5.36
C PHE A 74 -6.66 0.68 -6.29
#